data_AF-A0A2X2T1F4-F1
#
_entry.id   AF-A0A2X2T1F4-F1
#
_cell.length_a   1.000
_cell.length_b   1.000
_cell.length_c   1.000
_cell.angle_alpha   90.00
_cell.angle_beta   90.00
_cell.angle_gamma   90.00
#
_symmetry.space_group_name_H-M   'P 1'
#
loop_
_entity.id
_entity.type
_entity.pdbx_description
1 polymer ?
#
loop_
_entity_poly.entity_id
_entity_poly.type
_entity_poly.pdbx_seq_one_letter_code
_entity_poly.pdbx_strand_id
1 'polypeptide(L)'
;MKIDPKSIGVGQYQHDVSQTQLARKLDAVVEDCVNAVGVDLNTASVPLLTRVAGLTRMMAQNIVTWRDENGRFQNRQQLLKVSRLGPKAFEQCAGFLRINHGDNPLDASTVHPEAYPVVERILAATQQALQDLMGNSSELRDLKASQFTDERFGVPTVTDIIKELEKPGRDPRPEFKTAQFAEGVETMNDLTPGMVLEGASDQRHQLRRICRYRRASGRPGSHLVAVRQVHRRSAQSGESGRYREGQSAGS
;
A
#
# COMPACT_ATOMS: atom_id res chain seq x y z
N MET A 1 7.13 1.64 10.62
CA MET A 1 6.22 2.02 11.72
C MET A 1 6.84 1.89 13.12
N LYS A 2 8.17 1.94 13.29
CA LYS A 2 8.83 1.92 14.63
C LYS A 2 9.20 3.32 15.14
N ILE A 3 8.86 4.36 14.37
CA ILE A 3 9.26 5.74 14.58
C ILE A 3 7.99 6.54 14.90
N ASP A 4 8.08 7.45 15.87
CA ASP A 4 7.00 8.40 16.17
C ASP A 4 6.64 9.17 14.90
N PRO A 5 5.35 9.23 14.49
CA PRO A 5 4.93 9.97 13.30
C PRO A 5 5.46 11.42 13.27
N LYS A 6 5.61 12.08 14.43
CA LYS A 6 6.18 13.44 14.53
C LYS A 6 7.63 13.56 14.07
N SER A 7 8.38 12.46 14.16
CA SER A 7 9.80 12.39 13.79
C SER A 7 9.99 12.02 12.32
N ILE A 8 8.91 11.70 11.60
CA ILE A 8 8.93 11.62 10.15
C ILE A 8 8.98 13.06 9.66
N GLY A 9 10.14 13.51 9.19
CA GLY A 9 10.32 14.86 8.66
C GLY A 9 9.39 15.14 7.48
N VAL A 10 8.19 15.66 7.76
CA VAL A 10 7.11 15.84 6.76
C VAL A 10 7.11 17.23 6.13
N GLY A 11 7.84 18.20 6.68
CA GLY A 11 7.91 19.56 6.14
C GLY A 11 8.97 20.43 6.80
N GLN A 12 9.34 21.53 6.11
CA GLN A 12 10.41 22.45 6.53
C GLN A 12 10.10 23.18 7.86
N TYR A 13 8.83 23.41 8.18
CA TYR A 13 8.38 24.17 9.35
C TYR A 13 7.56 23.33 10.34
N GLN A 14 7.80 22.01 10.40
CA GLN A 14 7.05 21.08 11.26
C GLN A 14 7.16 21.40 12.77
N HIS A 15 8.18 22.17 13.16
CA HIS A 15 8.39 22.59 14.55
C HIS A 15 7.61 23.87 14.90
N ASP A 16 7.18 24.63 13.89
CA ASP A 16 6.50 25.92 14.07
C ASP A 16 4.97 25.79 14.16
N VAL A 17 4.46 24.56 14.04
CA VAL A 17 3.03 24.24 14.18
C VAL A 17 2.71 23.65 15.55
N SER A 18 1.43 23.70 15.93
CA SER A 18 0.94 23.05 17.15
C SER A 18 1.24 21.56 17.13
N GLN A 19 2.17 21.12 17.99
CA GLN A 19 2.64 19.74 18.05
C GLN A 19 1.53 18.74 18.37
N THR A 20 0.50 19.16 19.13
CA THR A 20 -0.66 18.32 19.46
C THR A 20 -1.56 18.09 18.26
N GLN A 21 -1.82 19.13 17.46
CA GLN A 21 -2.64 19.02 16.25
C GLN A 21 -1.90 18.23 15.17
N LEU A 22 -0.60 18.47 15.01
CA LEU A 22 0.25 17.73 14.09
C LEU A 22 0.27 16.23 14.46
N ALA A 23 0.44 15.89 15.74
CA ALA A 23 0.38 14.51 16.23
C ALA A 23 -0.90 13.81 15.79
N ARG A 24 -2.05 14.42 16.11
CA ARG A 24 -3.37 13.85 15.84
C ARG A 24 -3.61 13.65 14.35
N LYS A 25 -3.19 14.59 13.52
CA LYS A 25 -3.32 14.47 12.05
C LYS A 25 -2.43 13.39 11.48
N LEU A 26 -1.19 13.29 11.94
CA LEU A 26 -0.27 12.24 11.50
C LEU A 26 -0.73 10.86 11.99
N ASP A 27 -1.19 10.76 13.23
CA ASP A 27 -1.77 9.52 13.77
C ASP A 27 -2.98 9.05 12.97
N ALA A 28 -3.89 9.97 12.61
CA ALA A 28 -5.06 9.66 11.77
C ALA A 28 -4.64 9.16 10.37
N VAL A 29 -3.69 9.82 9.70
CA VAL A 29 -3.20 9.36 8.39
C VAL A 29 -2.52 7.99 8.48
N VAL A 30 -1.78 7.73 9.56
CA VAL A 30 -1.18 6.41 9.80
C VAL A 30 -2.26 5.35 10.00
N GLU A 31 -3.29 5.64 10.78
CA GLU A 31 -4.44 4.75 10.98
C GLU A 31 -5.16 4.45 9.66
N ASP A 32 -5.47 5.47 8.86
CA ASP A 32 -6.11 5.31 7.55
C ASP A 32 -5.27 4.44 6.61
N CYS A 33 -3.95 4.64 6.58
CA CYS A 33 -3.05 3.86 5.74
C CYS A 33 -2.96 2.39 6.19
N VAL A 34 -2.92 2.13 7.51
CA VAL A 34 -2.85 0.78 8.06
C VAL A 34 -4.16 0.03 7.81
N ASN A 35 -5.30 0.69 8.03
CA ASN A 35 -6.61 0.11 7.80
C ASN A 35 -6.87 -0.14 6.30
N ALA A 36 -6.41 0.75 5.41
CA ALA A 36 -6.54 0.55 3.96
C ALA A 36 -5.71 -0.64 3.43
N VAL A 37 -4.50 -0.85 3.96
CA VAL A 37 -3.64 -1.98 3.54
C VAL A 37 -4.09 -3.29 4.20
N GLY A 38 -4.64 -3.23 5.41
CA GLY A 38 -4.93 -4.39 6.23
C GLY A 38 -3.66 -4.98 6.87
N VAL A 39 -3.85 -5.72 7.96
CA VAL A 39 -2.76 -6.24 8.79
C VAL A 39 -2.91 -7.74 8.97
N ASP A 40 -1.86 -8.50 8.67
CA ASP A 40 -1.83 -9.94 8.95
C ASP A 40 -1.63 -10.19 10.44
N LEU A 41 -2.62 -10.84 11.06
CA LEU A 41 -2.67 -11.10 12.49
C LEU A 41 -1.51 -11.97 12.98
N ASN A 42 -1.05 -12.91 12.15
CA ASN A 42 -0.02 -13.87 12.53
C ASN A 42 1.39 -13.30 12.45
N THR A 43 1.62 -12.31 11.60
CA THR A 43 2.96 -11.72 11.37
C THR A 43 3.12 -10.32 11.95
N ALA A 44 2.02 -9.65 12.30
CA ALA A 44 2.06 -8.30 12.80
C ALA A 44 2.78 -8.16 14.15
N SER A 45 3.37 -6.97 14.32
CA SER A 45 3.98 -6.53 15.56
C SER A 45 3.01 -5.66 16.38
N VAL A 46 3.21 -5.60 17.70
CA VAL A 46 2.38 -4.79 18.63
C VAL A 46 2.21 -3.33 18.16
N PRO A 47 3.25 -2.61 17.70
CA PRO A 47 3.09 -1.24 17.22
C PRO A 47 2.21 -1.13 15.97
N LEU A 48 2.19 -2.15 15.11
CA LEU A 48 1.33 -2.16 13.91
C LEU A 48 -0.12 -2.45 14.29
N LEU A 49 -0.36 -3.44 15.15
CA LEU A 49 -1.71 -3.76 15.66
C LEU A 49 -2.34 -2.60 16.43
N THR A 50 -1.53 -1.80 17.13
CA THR A 50 -2.02 -0.61 17.85
C THR A 50 -2.57 0.48 16.92
N ARG A 51 -2.28 0.40 15.62
CA ARG A 51 -2.77 1.36 14.61
C ARG A 51 -4.03 0.87 13.88
N VAL A 52 -4.52 -0.31 14.23
CA VAL A 52 -5.76 -0.86 13.66
C VAL A 52 -6.95 -0.27 14.42
N ALA A 53 -8.00 0.09 13.68
CA ALA A 53 -9.24 0.58 14.27
C ALA A 53 -9.79 -0.39 15.33
N GLY A 54 -10.15 0.15 16.50
CA GLY A 54 -10.72 -0.62 17.61
C GLY A 54 -9.71 -1.37 18.49
N LEU A 55 -8.40 -1.37 18.15
CA LEU A 55 -7.37 -1.99 18.99
C LEU A 55 -6.62 -0.96 19.85
N THR A 56 -6.54 -1.24 21.14
CA THR A 56 -5.66 -0.49 22.07
C THR A 56 -4.30 -1.16 22.18
N ARG A 57 -3.29 -0.43 22.68
CA ARG A 57 -1.95 -1.01 22.94
C ARG A 57 -2.02 -2.27 23.81
N MET A 58 -2.90 -2.30 24.82
CA MET A 58 -3.07 -3.49 25.66
C MET A 58 -3.69 -4.66 24.87
N MET A 59 -4.70 -4.40 24.04
CA MET A 59 -5.30 -5.44 23.19
C MET A 59 -4.29 -5.99 22.19
N ALA A 60 -3.51 -5.12 21.55
CA ALA A 60 -2.43 -5.50 20.64
C ALA A 60 -1.38 -6.39 21.32
N GLN A 61 -1.02 -6.08 22.58
CA GLN A 61 -0.13 -6.92 23.37
C GLN A 61 -0.76 -8.27 23.68
N ASN A 62 -2.03 -8.29 24.09
CA ASN A 62 -2.75 -9.53 24.40
C ASN A 62 -2.90 -10.44 23.18
N ILE A 63 -3.08 -9.89 21.98
CA ILE A 63 -3.12 -10.64 20.72
C ILE A 63 -1.78 -11.37 20.49
N VAL A 64 -0.67 -10.65 20.67
CA VAL A 64 0.68 -11.23 20.50
C VAL A 64 0.94 -12.28 21.59
N THR A 65 0.61 -12.00 22.84
CA THR A 65 0.74 -12.98 23.94
C THR A 65 -0.09 -14.22 23.68
N TRP A 66 -1.33 -14.07 23.23
CA TRP A 66 -2.19 -15.22 22.87
C TRP A 66 -1.57 -16.05 21.75
N ARG A 67 -0.99 -15.40 20.73
CA ARG A 67 -0.28 -16.06 19.62
C ARG A 67 0.94 -16.84 20.10
N ASP A 68 1.69 -16.28 21.03
CA ASP A 68 2.90 -16.90 21.56
C ASP A 68 2.54 -18.12 22.45
N GLU A 69 1.40 -18.09 23.12
CA GLU A 69 0.90 -19.18 24.00
C GLU A 69 0.14 -20.29 23.25
N ASN A 70 -0.72 -19.93 22.30
CA ASN A 70 -1.65 -20.85 21.62
C ASN A 70 -1.21 -21.20 20.19
N GLY A 71 -0.19 -20.51 19.66
CA GLY A 71 0.25 -20.62 18.29
C GLY A 71 -0.50 -19.70 17.32
N ARG A 72 -0.46 -20.05 16.04
CA ARG A 72 -1.01 -19.21 14.96
C ARG A 72 -2.55 -19.20 15.00
N PHE A 73 -3.13 -18.03 14.71
CA PHE A 73 -4.56 -17.90 14.46
C PHE A 73 -4.93 -18.59 13.14
N GLN A 74 -5.96 -19.43 13.21
CA GLN A 74 -6.55 -20.17 12.08
C GLN A 74 -7.83 -19.52 11.58
N ASN A 75 -8.56 -18.84 12.48
CA ASN A 75 -9.81 -18.16 12.14
C ASN A 75 -9.99 -16.88 12.96
N ARG A 76 -10.79 -15.95 12.43
CA ARG A 76 -11.08 -14.69 13.13
C ARG A 76 -11.81 -14.89 14.45
N GLN A 77 -12.62 -15.94 14.58
CA GLN A 77 -13.37 -16.21 15.82
C GLN A 77 -12.48 -16.45 17.03
N GLN A 78 -11.24 -16.95 16.83
CA GLN A 78 -10.26 -17.07 17.90
C GLN A 78 -9.89 -15.73 18.56
N LEU A 79 -10.09 -14.59 17.89
CA LEU A 79 -9.89 -13.27 18.51
C LEU A 79 -10.81 -13.04 19.72
N LEU A 80 -12.00 -13.65 19.74
CA LEU A 80 -12.91 -13.56 20.89
C LEU A 80 -12.38 -14.30 22.13
N LYS A 81 -11.39 -15.18 21.97
CA LYS A 81 -10.71 -15.86 23.08
C LYS A 81 -9.58 -15.01 23.68
N VAL A 82 -9.20 -13.92 23.02
CA VAL A 82 -8.14 -13.03 23.48
C VAL A 82 -8.66 -12.19 24.66
N SER A 83 -7.86 -12.13 25.72
CA SER A 83 -8.21 -11.36 26.92
C SER A 83 -8.49 -9.89 26.58
N ARG A 84 -9.60 -9.36 27.12
CA ARG A 84 -10.08 -7.98 26.94
C ARG A 84 -10.50 -7.61 25.51
N LEU A 85 -10.56 -8.56 24.58
CA LEU A 85 -11.13 -8.36 23.25
C LEU A 85 -12.61 -8.74 23.28
N GLY A 86 -13.48 -7.75 23.50
CA GLY A 86 -14.93 -7.95 23.52
C GLY A 86 -15.56 -7.98 22.13
N PRO A 87 -16.84 -8.37 22.01
CA PRO A 87 -17.56 -8.47 20.73
C PRO A 87 -17.60 -7.15 19.96
N LYS A 88 -17.73 -6.01 20.66
CA LYS A 88 -17.68 -4.69 20.03
C LYS A 88 -16.29 -4.37 19.47
N ALA A 89 -15.22 -4.72 20.17
CA ALA A 89 -13.87 -4.50 19.67
C ALA A 89 -13.58 -5.41 18.46
N PHE A 90 -14.07 -6.65 18.51
CA PHE A 90 -14.00 -7.60 17.40
C PHE A 90 -14.68 -7.05 16.14
N GLU A 91 -15.91 -6.57 16.26
CA GLU A 91 -16.65 -5.96 15.13
C GLU A 91 -15.93 -4.75 14.52
N GLN A 92 -15.19 -3.97 15.32
CA GLN A 92 -14.47 -2.82 14.79
C GLN A 92 -13.15 -3.21 14.09
N CYS A 93 -12.50 -4.28 14.52
CA CYS A 93 -11.17 -4.66 14.01
C CYS A 93 -11.18 -5.79 12.98
N ALA A 94 -12.21 -6.65 12.97
CA ALA A 94 -12.18 -7.91 12.21
C ALA A 94 -12.04 -7.71 10.69
N GLY A 95 -12.55 -6.61 10.13
CA GLY A 95 -12.43 -6.30 8.70
C GLY A 95 -11.03 -5.87 8.27
N PHE A 96 -10.22 -5.37 9.21
CA PHE A 96 -8.86 -4.90 8.94
C PHE A 96 -7.79 -5.96 9.24
N LEU A 97 -8.17 -7.02 9.97
CA LEU A 97 -7.28 -8.12 10.34
C LEU A 97 -7.40 -9.27 9.35
N ARG A 98 -6.28 -9.67 8.77
CA ARG A 98 -6.19 -10.75 7.78
C ARG A 98 -5.54 -11.97 8.40
N ILE A 99 -5.99 -13.15 8.01
CA ILE A 99 -5.39 -14.43 8.37
C ILE A 99 -5.04 -15.17 7.08
N ASN A 100 -3.75 -15.16 6.75
CA ASN A 100 -3.26 -15.92 5.60
C ASN A 100 -3.23 -17.41 5.96
N HIS A 101 -3.74 -18.24 5.05
CA HIS A 101 -3.85 -19.70 5.21
C HIS A 101 -4.67 -20.13 6.44
N GLY A 102 -5.79 -19.44 6.69
CA GLY A 102 -6.78 -19.84 7.69
C GLY A 102 -7.74 -20.92 7.19
N ASP A 103 -8.65 -21.35 8.06
CA ASP A 103 -9.69 -22.33 7.75
C ASP A 103 -10.67 -21.79 6.69
N ASN A 104 -10.95 -20.49 6.74
CA ASN A 104 -11.84 -19.80 5.82
C ASN A 104 -11.02 -18.91 4.85
N PRO A 105 -11.08 -19.14 3.53
CA PRO A 105 -10.45 -18.27 2.54
C PRO A 105 -10.87 -16.80 2.61
N LEU A 106 -12.08 -16.50 3.12
CA LEU A 106 -12.56 -15.13 3.32
C LEU A 106 -11.77 -14.37 4.39
N ASP A 107 -11.14 -15.06 5.35
CA ASP A 107 -10.35 -14.42 6.40
C ASP A 107 -9.06 -13.78 5.85
N ALA A 108 -8.63 -14.15 4.63
CA ALA A 108 -7.54 -13.49 3.92
C ALA A 108 -7.97 -12.18 3.21
N SER A 109 -9.28 -11.97 3.05
CA SER A 109 -9.88 -10.80 2.40
C SER A 109 -10.23 -9.69 3.41
N THR A 110 -10.57 -8.50 2.91
CA THR A 110 -11.12 -7.41 3.74
C THR A 110 -12.63 -7.51 3.97
N VAL A 111 -13.28 -8.59 3.53
CA VAL A 111 -14.71 -8.82 3.80
C VAL A 111 -14.91 -8.98 5.31
N HIS A 112 -15.79 -8.17 5.88
CA HIS A 112 -16.12 -8.23 7.30
C HIS A 112 -16.94 -9.48 7.62
N PRO A 113 -16.73 -10.15 8.79
CA PRO A 113 -17.50 -11.36 9.16
C PRO A 113 -19.03 -11.17 9.18
N GLU A 114 -19.52 -9.95 9.41
CA GLU A 114 -20.95 -9.65 9.33
C GLU A 114 -21.54 -9.88 7.94
N ALA A 115 -20.71 -9.76 6.90
CA ALA A 115 -21.10 -9.85 5.50
C ALA A 115 -20.89 -11.27 4.92
N TYR A 116 -20.43 -12.24 5.73
CA TYR A 116 -20.31 -13.65 5.29
C TYR A 116 -21.64 -14.22 4.76
N PRO A 117 -22.81 -13.91 5.35
CA PRO A 117 -24.09 -14.33 4.79
C PRO A 117 -24.36 -13.79 3.37
N VAL A 118 -23.81 -12.62 3.01
CA VAL A 118 -23.93 -12.08 1.64
C VAL A 118 -23.13 -12.96 0.68
N VAL A 119 -21.90 -13.32 1.07
CA VAL A 119 -21.03 -14.20 0.26
C VAL A 119 -21.65 -15.59 0.11
N GLU A 120 -22.21 -16.15 1.17
CA GLU A 120 -22.94 -17.43 1.11
C GLU A 120 -24.12 -17.39 0.13
N ARG A 121 -24.88 -16.28 0.09
CA ARG A 121 -25.96 -16.09 -0.90
C ARG A 121 -25.42 -16.02 -2.33
N ILE A 122 -24.28 -15.39 -2.54
CA ILE A 122 -23.62 -15.34 -3.86
C ILE A 122 -23.20 -16.75 -4.29
N LEU A 123 -22.55 -17.52 -3.41
CA LEU A 123 -22.13 -18.91 -3.68
C LEU A 123 -23.33 -19.82 -3.98
N ALA A 124 -24.44 -19.66 -3.25
CA ALA A 124 -25.65 -20.42 -3.51
C ALA A 124 -26.27 -20.10 -4.88
N ALA A 125 -26.18 -18.85 -5.34
CA ALA A 125 -26.70 -18.43 -6.63
C ALA A 125 -25.81 -18.87 -7.80
N THR A 126 -24.49 -18.90 -7.63
CA THR A 126 -23.56 -19.36 -8.67
C THR A 126 -23.36 -20.88 -8.68
N GLN A 127 -23.74 -21.57 -7.60
CA GLN A 127 -23.52 -23.01 -7.40
C GLN A 127 -22.04 -23.41 -7.46
N GLN A 128 -21.15 -22.52 -7.04
CA GLN A 128 -19.70 -22.74 -7.08
C GLN A 128 -19.10 -22.82 -5.70
N ALA A 129 -17.95 -23.50 -5.61
CA ALA A 129 -17.15 -23.47 -4.41
C ALA A 129 -16.48 -22.09 -4.26
N LEU A 130 -16.29 -21.66 -3.01
CA LEU A 130 -15.64 -20.38 -2.70
C LEU A 130 -14.25 -20.24 -3.35
N GLN A 131 -13.49 -21.34 -3.41
CA GLN A 131 -12.15 -21.35 -3.99
C GLN A 131 -12.16 -21.14 -5.52
N ASP A 132 -13.21 -21.59 -6.21
CA ASP A 132 -13.35 -21.44 -7.66
C ASP A 132 -13.85 -20.05 -8.03
N LEU A 133 -14.68 -19.45 -7.16
CA LEU A 133 -15.21 -18.11 -7.36
C LEU A 133 -14.15 -17.03 -7.05
N MET A 134 -13.30 -17.24 -6.04
CA MET A 134 -12.24 -16.31 -5.66
C MET A 134 -11.19 -16.19 -6.76
N GLY A 135 -11.02 -14.98 -7.31
CA GLY A 135 -10.12 -14.73 -8.43
C GLY A 135 -10.76 -14.92 -9.82
N ASN A 136 -12.00 -15.42 -9.92
CA ASN A 136 -12.68 -15.57 -11.19
C ASN A 136 -13.39 -14.27 -11.61
N SER A 137 -12.63 -13.38 -12.24
CA SER A 137 -13.11 -12.05 -12.65
C SER A 137 -14.26 -12.07 -13.66
N SER A 138 -14.40 -13.11 -14.48
CA SER A 138 -15.47 -13.16 -15.49
C SER A 138 -16.84 -13.33 -14.85
N GLU A 139 -16.99 -14.34 -13.99
CA GLU A 139 -18.28 -14.65 -13.37
C GLU A 139 -18.68 -13.57 -12.35
N LEU A 140 -17.72 -13.04 -11.61
CA LEU A 140 -17.96 -11.97 -10.64
C LEU A 140 -18.43 -10.66 -11.30
N ARG A 141 -18.05 -10.39 -12.55
CA ARG A 141 -18.52 -9.20 -13.29
C ARG A 141 -19.93 -9.33 -13.81
N ASP A 142 -20.38 -10.55 -14.09
CA ASP A 142 -21.73 -10.81 -14.58
C ASP A 142 -22.78 -10.77 -13.45
N LEU A 143 -22.33 -10.85 -12.19
CA LEU A 143 -23.19 -10.73 -11.02
C LEU A 143 -23.73 -9.30 -10.84
N LYS A 144 -25.05 -9.20 -10.67
CA LYS A 144 -25.70 -7.93 -10.32
C LYS A 144 -25.73 -7.78 -8.80
N ALA A 145 -24.96 -6.83 -8.28
CA ALA A 145 -24.92 -6.52 -6.84
C ALA A 145 -26.32 -6.28 -6.21
N SER A 146 -27.27 -5.71 -6.97
CA SER A 146 -28.64 -5.47 -6.53
C SER A 146 -29.43 -6.74 -6.17
N GLN A 147 -29.00 -7.93 -6.62
CA GLN A 147 -29.67 -9.19 -6.30
C GLN A 147 -29.28 -9.73 -4.91
N PHE A 148 -28.16 -9.25 -4.36
CA PHE A 148 -27.61 -9.72 -3.09
C PHE A 148 -27.68 -8.68 -1.98
N THR A 149 -28.34 -7.54 -2.23
CA THR A 149 -28.61 -6.54 -1.18
C THR A 149 -29.63 -7.07 -0.18
N ASP A 150 -29.59 -6.52 1.03
CA ASP A 150 -30.63 -6.72 2.05
C ASP A 150 -30.85 -5.40 2.82
N GLU A 151 -31.65 -5.42 3.88
CA GLU A 151 -31.94 -4.23 4.69
C GLU A 151 -30.69 -3.68 5.41
N ARG A 152 -29.64 -4.49 5.58
CA ARG A 152 -28.40 -4.13 6.29
C ARG A 152 -27.27 -3.76 5.33
N PHE A 153 -27.20 -4.43 4.18
CA PHE A 153 -26.14 -4.30 3.18
C PHE A 153 -26.72 -3.76 1.88
N GLY A 154 -26.42 -2.48 1.62
CA GLY A 154 -26.78 -1.81 0.37
C GLY A 154 -25.91 -2.22 -0.82
N VAL A 155 -26.27 -1.70 -1.99
CA VAL A 155 -25.54 -1.92 -3.26
C VAL A 155 -24.04 -1.60 -3.15
N PRO A 156 -23.60 -0.49 -2.51
CA PRO A 156 -22.17 -0.17 -2.41
C PRO A 156 -21.37 -1.27 -1.70
N THR A 157 -21.87 -1.75 -0.56
CA THR A 157 -21.23 -2.80 0.23
C THR A 157 -21.10 -4.10 -0.54
N VAL A 158 -22.18 -4.54 -1.19
CA VAL A 158 -22.18 -5.76 -2.01
C VAL A 158 -21.21 -5.63 -3.19
N THR A 159 -21.18 -4.46 -3.84
CA THR A 159 -20.26 -4.20 -4.95
C THR A 159 -18.81 -4.29 -4.51
N ASP A 160 -18.49 -3.78 -3.32
CA ASP A 160 -17.13 -3.86 -2.77
C ASP A 160 -16.76 -5.28 -2.35
N ILE A 161 -17.71 -6.06 -1.82
CA ILE A 161 -17.52 -7.50 -1.57
C ILE A 161 -17.20 -8.24 -2.88
N ILE A 162 -17.93 -7.98 -3.96
CA ILE A 162 -17.68 -8.62 -5.27
C ILE A 162 -16.28 -8.27 -5.79
N LYS A 163 -15.85 -7.00 -5.68
CA LYS A 163 -14.49 -6.58 -6.06
C LYS A 163 -13.42 -7.26 -5.19
N GLU A 164 -13.71 -7.45 -3.90
CA GLU A 164 -12.79 -8.11 -2.99
C GLU A 164 -12.69 -9.61 -3.28
N LEU A 165 -13.78 -10.27 -3.70
CA LEU A 165 -13.75 -11.65 -4.19
C LEU A 165 -12.96 -11.77 -5.51
N GLU A 166 -12.96 -10.75 -6.37
CA GLU A 166 -12.18 -10.72 -7.60
C GLU A 166 -10.67 -10.70 -7.29
N LYS A 167 -10.26 -9.94 -6.27
CA LYS A 167 -8.86 -9.82 -5.83
C LYS A 167 -8.77 -9.76 -4.30
N PRO A 168 -8.73 -10.91 -3.62
CA PRO A 168 -8.75 -10.93 -2.16
C PRO A 168 -7.49 -10.27 -1.58
N GLY A 169 -7.70 -9.37 -0.64
CA GLY A 169 -6.62 -8.69 0.06
C GLY A 169 -5.82 -7.76 -0.84
N ARG A 170 -6.44 -7.19 -1.89
CA ARG A 170 -5.80 -6.27 -2.84
C ARG A 170 -4.97 -5.23 -2.07
N ASP A 171 -3.68 -5.20 -2.37
CA ASP A 171 -2.80 -4.17 -1.84
C ASP A 171 -3.12 -2.83 -2.55
N PRO A 172 -3.53 -1.78 -1.82
CA PRO A 172 -3.79 -0.48 -2.44
C PRO A 172 -2.49 0.23 -2.89
N ARG A 173 -1.32 -0.29 -2.50
CA ARG A 173 -0.04 0.29 -2.89
C ARG A 173 0.18 0.12 -4.40
N PRO A 174 0.66 1.17 -5.10
CA PRO A 174 1.07 1.02 -6.48
C PRO A 174 2.16 -0.04 -6.58
N GLU A 175 2.14 -0.84 -7.65
CA GLU A 175 3.20 -1.79 -7.91
C GLU A 175 4.55 -1.09 -7.88
N PHE A 176 5.48 -1.68 -7.13
CA PHE A 176 6.82 -1.14 -7.01
C PHE A 176 7.54 -1.32 -8.35
N LYS A 177 7.64 -0.23 -9.12
CA LYS A 177 8.47 -0.19 -10.32
C LYS A 177 9.89 0.15 -9.89
N THR A 178 10.77 -0.84 -9.90
CA THR A 178 12.20 -0.61 -9.79
C THR A 178 12.61 0.32 -10.94
N ALA A 179 13.37 1.37 -10.66
CA ALA A 179 14.00 2.15 -11.71
C ALA A 179 14.86 1.19 -12.53
N GLN A 180 14.45 0.92 -13.77
CA GLN A 180 15.25 0.12 -14.68
C GLN A 180 16.43 1.01 -15.07
N PHE A 181 17.64 0.58 -14.71
CA PHE A 181 18.82 1.07 -15.40
C PHE A 181 18.66 0.70 -16.88
N ALA A 182 19.15 1.56 -17.78
CA ALA A 182 19.19 1.21 -19.20
C ALA A 182 19.84 -0.17 -19.35
N GLU A 183 19.16 -1.11 -20.02
CA GLU A 183 19.65 -2.47 -20.23
C GLU A 183 21.08 -2.43 -20.80
N GLY A 184 22.01 -3.13 -20.15
CA GLY A 184 23.39 -3.30 -20.63
C GLY A 184 24.44 -2.33 -20.07
N VAL A 185 24.14 -1.52 -19.04
CA VAL A 185 25.13 -0.66 -18.37
C VAL A 185 25.38 -1.13 -16.94
N GLU A 186 26.29 -2.09 -16.77
CA GLU A 186 26.71 -2.59 -15.45
C GLU A 186 28.10 -2.10 -15.06
N THR A 187 28.95 -1.78 -16.03
CA THR A 187 30.34 -1.42 -15.83
C THR A 187 30.68 -0.03 -16.38
N MET A 188 31.76 0.56 -15.87
CA MET A 188 32.22 1.89 -16.28
C MET A 188 32.59 1.98 -17.78
N ASN A 189 32.84 0.82 -18.42
CA ASN A 189 33.20 0.70 -19.82
C ASN A 189 31.98 0.78 -20.77
N ASP A 190 30.77 0.58 -20.24
CA ASP A 190 29.53 0.55 -21.02
C ASP A 190 28.98 1.97 -21.27
N LEU A 191 29.65 2.99 -20.73
CA LEU A 191 29.26 4.39 -20.81
C LEU A 191 29.82 5.09 -22.06
N THR A 192 28.93 5.38 -23.01
CA THR A 192 29.24 6.17 -24.21
C THR A 192 28.96 7.67 -24.00
N PRO A 193 29.77 8.57 -24.61
CA PRO A 193 29.49 10.00 -24.60
C PRO A 193 28.12 10.32 -25.24
N GLY A 194 27.28 11.08 -24.54
CA GLY A 194 25.92 11.43 -24.98
C GLY A 194 24.80 10.56 -24.39
N MET A 195 25.13 9.52 -23.63
CA MET A 195 24.14 8.65 -22.99
C MET A 195 23.38 9.39 -21.87
N VAL A 196 22.04 9.34 -21.91
CA VAL A 196 21.16 9.86 -20.85
C VAL A 196 20.79 8.69 -19.96
N LEU A 197 21.25 8.73 -18.70
CA LEU A 197 20.97 7.69 -17.71
C LEU A 197 20.00 8.21 -16.65
N GLU A 198 19.01 7.40 -16.30
CA GLU A 198 18.15 7.61 -15.14
C GLU A 198 18.78 6.95 -13.91
N GLY A 199 19.01 7.72 -12.86
CA GLY A 199 19.62 7.24 -11.62
C GLY A 199 18.81 7.63 -10.39
N ALA A 200 18.68 6.71 -9.43
CA ALA A 200 18.10 7.00 -8.13
C ALA A 200 19.01 7.93 -7.32
N SER A 201 18.40 8.87 -6.58
CA SER A 201 19.05 9.98 -5.86
C SER A 201 20.19 9.58 -4.92
N ASP A 202 20.23 8.33 -4.48
CA ASP A 202 21.16 7.80 -3.49
C ASP A 202 22.58 7.59 -4.04
N GLN A 203 22.76 7.53 -5.37
CA GLN A 203 24.07 7.32 -5.99
C GLN A 203 24.73 8.58 -6.56
N ARG A 204 24.22 9.77 -6.19
CA ARG A 204 24.80 11.08 -6.60
C ARG A 204 26.29 11.21 -6.30
N HIS A 205 26.75 10.63 -5.19
CA HIS A 205 28.15 10.74 -4.78
C HIS A 205 29.09 9.89 -5.64
N GLN A 206 28.62 8.70 -6.06
CA GLN A 206 29.34 7.81 -6.98
C GLN A 206 29.43 8.42 -8.38
N LEU A 207 28.30 8.90 -8.94
CA LEU A 207 28.27 9.52 -10.27
C LEU A 207 29.09 10.82 -10.35
N ARG A 208 29.10 11.63 -9.28
CA ARG A 208 29.96 12.83 -9.18
C ARG A 208 31.44 12.50 -9.06
N ARG A 209 31.84 11.36 -8.47
CA ARG A 209 33.24 10.89 -8.46
C ARG A 209 33.66 10.45 -9.85
N ILE A 210 32.79 9.73 -10.57
CA ILE A 210 33.04 9.25 -11.94
C ILE A 210 33.24 10.41 -12.92
N CYS A 211 32.39 11.44 -12.87
CA CYS A 211 32.54 12.63 -13.71
C CYS A 211 33.82 13.42 -13.39
N ARG A 212 34.20 13.53 -12.11
CA ARG A 212 35.46 14.19 -11.70
C ARG A 212 36.71 13.41 -12.15
N TYR A 213 36.66 12.08 -12.09
CA TYR A 213 37.77 11.21 -12.50
C TYR A 213 38.10 11.33 -13.99
N ARG A 214 37.08 11.40 -14.87
CA ARG A 214 37.29 11.58 -16.33
C ARG A 214 37.78 12.98 -16.72
N ARG A 215 37.47 14.02 -15.92
CA ARG A 215 37.97 15.38 -16.16
C ARG A 215 39.46 15.53 -15.83
N ALA A 216 39.94 14.77 -14.83
CA ALA A 216 41.34 14.74 -14.43
C ALA A 216 42.24 13.93 -15.38
N SER A 217 41.69 12.98 -16.14
CA SER A 217 42.45 12.08 -17.02
C SER A 217 42.64 12.57 -18.47
N GLY A 218 42.28 13.82 -18.78
CA GLY A 218 42.77 14.55 -19.96
C GLY A 218 42.39 13.99 -21.34
N ARG A 219 41.38 13.12 -21.47
CA ARG A 219 40.96 12.59 -22.78
C ARG A 219 40.08 13.59 -23.55
N PRO A 220 40.38 13.90 -24.84
CA PRO A 220 39.55 14.78 -25.65
C PRO A 220 38.22 14.10 -26.02
N GLY A 221 37.11 14.85 -25.99
CA GLY A 221 35.74 14.35 -26.29
C GLY A 221 34.74 14.40 -25.13
N SER A 222 35.05 15.10 -24.03
CA SER A 222 34.23 15.15 -22.81
C SER A 222 33.06 16.13 -22.89
N HIS A 223 32.08 15.84 -23.76
CA HIS A 223 30.77 16.48 -23.67
C HIS A 223 29.88 15.79 -22.63
N LEU A 224 29.19 16.61 -21.84
CA LEU A 224 28.44 16.26 -20.63
C LEU A 224 27.57 15.00 -20.78
N VAL A 225 27.68 14.07 -19.83
CA VAL A 225 26.58 13.15 -19.53
C VAL A 225 25.47 13.99 -18.90
N ALA A 226 24.40 14.21 -19.65
CA ALA A 226 23.20 14.84 -19.14
C ALA A 226 22.45 13.83 -18.25
N VAL A 227 22.64 13.93 -16.94
CA VAL A 227 21.84 13.16 -15.99
C VAL A 227 20.48 13.84 -15.91
N ARG A 228 19.46 13.20 -16.49
CA ARG A 228 18.08 13.68 -16.37
C ARG A 228 17.61 13.38 -14.95
N GLN A 229 17.48 14.42 -14.14
CA GLN A 229 16.99 14.30 -12.78
C GLN A 229 15.48 14.04 -12.84
N VAL A 230 15.05 12.82 -12.53
CA VAL A 230 13.63 12.56 -12.25
C VAL A 230 13.31 13.27 -10.93
N HIS A 231 12.79 14.49 -11.03
CA HIS A 231 12.11 15.09 -9.88
C HIS A 231 10.82 14.32 -9.67
N ARG A 232 10.62 13.82 -8.44
CA ARG A 232 9.29 13.41 -7.99
C ARG A 232 8.37 14.62 -8.11
N ARG A 233 7.68 14.75 -9.25
CA ARG A 233 6.40 15.47 -9.28
C ARG A 233 5.36 14.45 -8.85
N SER A 234 4.90 14.60 -7.62
CA SER A 234 3.61 14.09 -7.20
C SER A 234 2.60 14.47 -8.27
N ALA A 235 1.94 13.47 -8.86
CA ALA A 235 0.86 13.70 -9.81
C ALA A 235 -0.30 14.36 -9.06
N GLN A 236 -0.38 15.69 -9.14
CA GLN A 236 -1.57 16.45 -8.83
C GLN A 236 -1.77 17.52 -9.90
N SER A 237 -3.04 17.65 -10.30
CA SER A 237 -3.65 18.65 -11.19
C SER A 237 -3.20 18.65 -12.66
N GLY A 238 -4.13 18.24 -13.52
CA GLY A 238 -4.11 18.60 -14.92
C GLY A 238 -4.46 20.08 -15.10
N GLU A 239 -3.71 20.76 -15.94
CA GLU A 239 -4.16 21.97 -16.61
C GLU A 239 -3.35 22.16 -17.90
N SER A 240 -4.08 22.30 -18.98
CA SER A 240 -3.62 22.52 -20.35
C SER A 240 -2.94 23.89 -20.49
N GLY A 241 -1.67 23.91 -20.92
CA GLY A 241 -0.97 25.14 -21.30
C GLY A 241 -0.23 24.94 -22.62
N ARG A 242 -0.83 25.38 -23.73
CA ARG A 242 -0.20 25.48 -25.05
C ARG A 242 0.95 26.50 -24.98
N TYR A 243 2.16 26.12 -25.39
CA TYR A 243 3.20 27.07 -25.81
C TYR A 243 3.35 26.99 -27.32
N ARG A 244 3.06 28.11 -28.00
CA ARG A 244 3.32 28.33 -29.44
C ARG A 244 4.78 28.74 -29.60
N GLU A 245 5.47 28.11 -30.54
CA GLU A 245 6.73 28.58 -31.12
C GLU A 245 6.49 29.66 -32.18
N GLY A 246 7.51 30.49 -32.40
CA GLY A 246 7.65 31.40 -33.53
C GLY A 246 8.19 32.76 -33.10
N GLN A 247 9.19 33.38 -33.72
CA GLN A 247 10.18 33.01 -34.73
C GLN A 247 11.12 34.23 -34.78
N SER A 248 12.43 34.03 -34.94
CA SER A 248 13.41 35.08 -35.23
C SER A 248 13.45 35.40 -36.72
N ALA A 249 13.38 36.69 -37.10
CA ALA A 249 13.93 37.19 -38.37
C ALA A 249 14.18 38.71 -38.35
N GLY A 250 15.41 39.10 -38.70
CA GLY A 250 15.68 40.24 -39.58
C GLY A 250 16.06 41.59 -38.95
N SER A 251 17.35 41.91 -38.94
CA SER A 251 17.91 43.20 -39.37
C SER A 251 19.35 42.99 -39.82
#